data_AF-A0A7Y7DF90-F1
#
_entry.id   AF-A0A7Y7DF90-F1
#
_cell.length_a   1.000
_cell.length_b   1.000
_cell.length_c   1.000
_cell.angle_alpha   90.00
_cell.angle_beta   90.00
_cell.angle_gamma   90.00
#
_symmetry.space_group_name_H-M   'P 1'
#
loop_
_entity.id
_entity.type
_entity.pdbx_description
1 polymer ?
#
loop_
_entity_poly.entity_id
_entity_poly.type
_entity_poly.pdbx_seq_one_letter_code
_entity_poly.pdbx_strand_id
1 'polypeptide(L)' 'NQGFDEYPIWVANYNSIDEPETENWVIWQFSEKGSLEGIGEHIDLNIVRGGRFQLYKLKMP' A
#
# COMPACT_ATOMS: atom_id res chain seq x y z
N ASN A 1 22.08 3.52 8.32
CA ASN A 1 20.76 3.00 8.66
C ASN A 1 20.08 4.01 9.57
N GLN A 2 18.98 4.64 9.16
CA GLN A 2 18.33 5.76 9.88
C GLN A 2 17.21 5.28 10.83
N GLY A 3 17.08 3.97 11.05
CA GLY A 3 16.04 3.38 11.91
C GLY A 3 14.70 3.14 11.20
N PHE A 4 14.60 3.41 9.89
CA PHE A 4 13.38 3.19 9.13
C PHE A 4 13.07 1.72 8.88
N ASP A 5 14.07 0.86 8.97
CA ASP A 5 14.00 -0.58 8.73
C ASP A 5 13.08 -1.31 9.73
N GLU A 6 12.75 -0.67 10.85
CA GLU A 6 11.84 -1.21 11.87
C GLU A 6 10.36 -0.95 11.55
N TYR A 7 10.06 -0.06 10.60
CA TYR A 7 8.70 0.31 10.27
C TYR A 7 8.13 -0.54 9.12
N PRO A 8 6.84 -0.89 9.16
CA PRO A 8 6.18 -1.50 8.01
C PRO A 8 6.19 -0.52 6.83
N ILE A 9 6.64 -1.00 5.68
CA ILE A 9 6.78 -0.14 4.48
C ILE A 9 5.42 -0.03 3.78
N TRP A 10 4.96 1.21 3.61
CA TRP A 10 3.92 1.58 2.65
C TRP A 10 4.59 2.26 1.46
N VAL A 11 4.66 1.57 0.32
CA VAL A 11 5.32 2.07 -0.89
C VAL A 11 4.29 2.55 -1.91
N ALA A 12 4.58 3.68 -2.54
CA ALA A 12 3.87 4.16 -3.73
C ALA A 12 4.67 3.81 -4.99
N ASN A 13 4.06 3.06 -5.90
CA ASN A 13 4.65 2.74 -7.20
C ASN A 13 3.52 2.54 -8.22
N TYR A 14 3.41 3.46 -9.18
CA TYR A 14 2.30 3.50 -10.15
C TYR A 14 2.66 2.94 -11.53
N ASN A 15 3.82 2.28 -11.64
CA ASN A 15 4.25 1.66 -12.88
C ASN A 15 3.41 0.41 -13.19
N SER A 16 3.37 0.01 -14.45
CA SER A 16 2.70 -1.22 -14.89
C SER A 16 3.55 -2.45 -14.54
N ILE A 17 3.50 -2.85 -13.27
CA ILE A 17 4.24 -3.99 -12.69
C ILE A 17 3.28 -4.89 -11.91
N ASP A 18 3.65 -6.17 -11.75
CA ASP A 18 2.84 -7.11 -10.98
C ASP A 18 2.96 -6.88 -9.46
N GLU A 19 4.13 -6.45 -8.99
CA GLU A 19 4.38 -6.00 -7.61
C GLU A 19 5.61 -5.07 -7.55
N PRO A 20 5.74 -4.20 -6.51
CA PRO A 20 6.90 -3.33 -6.38
C PRO A 20 8.15 -4.10 -5.93
N GLU A 21 9.31 -3.73 -6.48
CA GLU A 21 10.62 -4.30 -6.16
C GLU A 21 11.09 -4.00 -4.71
N THR A 22 10.43 -3.07 -4.03
CA THR A 22 10.76 -2.70 -2.64
C THR A 22 10.63 -3.90 -1.72
N GLU A 23 11.71 -4.36 -1.12
CA GLU A 23 11.65 -5.49 -0.20
C GLU A 23 10.77 -5.18 1.02
N ASN A 24 10.09 -6.22 1.54
CA ASN A 24 9.32 -6.14 2.78
C ASN A 24 8.19 -5.07 2.81
N TRP A 25 7.70 -4.61 1.66
CA TRP A 25 6.50 -3.80 1.61
C TRP A 25 5.30 -4.53 2.22
N VAL A 26 4.48 -3.77 2.93
CA VAL A 26 3.25 -4.27 3.58
C VAL A 26 2.02 -3.68 2.91
N ILE A 27 2.07 -2.41 2.52
CA ILE A 27 1.03 -1.74 1.74
C ILE A 27 1.66 -1.22 0.46
N TRP A 28 1.01 -1.46 -0.68
CA TRP A 28 1.39 -0.91 -1.97
C TRP A 28 0.27 -0.03 -2.49
N GLN A 29 0.56 1.26 -2.68
CA GLN A 29 -0.29 2.18 -3.42
C GLN A 29 0.06 2.05 -4.91
N PHE A 30 -0.83 1.41 -5.66
CA PHE A 30 -0.59 1.05 -7.06
C PHE A 30 -1.20 2.03 -8.06
N SER A 31 -2.08 2.91 -7.59
CA SER A 31 -2.71 3.93 -8.43
C SER A 31 -3.13 5.13 -7.60
N GLU A 32 -2.93 6.32 -8.15
CA GLU A 32 -3.52 7.59 -7.68
C GLU A 32 -4.77 7.99 -8.49
N LYS A 33 -5.13 7.17 -9.50
CA LYS A 33 -6.17 7.47 -10.50
C LYS A 33 -7.39 6.58 -10.34
N GLY A 34 -7.58 6.00 -9.16
CA GLY A 34 -8.75 5.19 -8.86
C GLY A 34 -10.05 5.98 -8.99
N SER A 35 -11.14 5.25 -9.20
CA SER A 35 -12.49 5.80 -9.24
C SER A 35 -13.38 4.90 -8.41
N LEU A 36 -14.21 5.49 -7.56
CA LEU A 36 -15.19 4.78 -6.75
C LEU A 36 -16.52 5.52 -6.82
N GLU A 37 -17.61 4.77 -7.00
CA GLU A 37 -18.94 5.35 -7.01
C GLU A 37 -19.20 6.14 -5.72
N GLY A 38 -19.65 7.39 -5.87
CA GLY A 38 -19.87 8.31 -4.76
C GLY A 38 -18.68 9.23 -4.44
N ILE A 39 -17.52 9.06 -5.09
CA ILE A 39 -16.38 10.00 -5.00
C ILE A 39 -16.14 10.56 -6.41
N GLY A 40 -16.19 11.89 -6.55
CA GLY A 40 -16.07 12.56 -7.85
C GLY A 40 -14.62 12.75 -8.30
N GLU A 41 -13.71 12.77 -7.35
CA GLU A 41 -12.28 12.93 -7.54
C GLU A 41 -11.57 11.59 -7.74
N HIS A 42 -10.34 11.64 -8.25
CA HIS A 42 -9.47 10.48 -8.26
C HIS A 42 -9.08 10.07 -6.85
N ILE A 43 -9.00 8.76 -6.61
CA ILE A 43 -8.63 8.19 -5.31
C ILE A 43 -7.42 7.27 -5.42
N ASP A 44 -6.70 7.18 -4.31
CA ASP A 44 -5.60 6.24 -4.16
C ASP A 44 -6.11 4.82 -3.95
N LEU A 45 -5.59 3.89 -4.74
CA LEU A 45 -5.86 2.46 -4.61
C LEU A 45 -4.66 1.76 -4.01
N ASN A 46 -4.93 0.93 -3.00
CA ASN A 46 -3.91 0.26 -2.20
C ASN A 46 -4.16 -1.25 -2.10
N ILE A 47 -3.10 -2.04 -2.09
CA ILE A 47 -3.10 -3.47 -1.80
C ILE A 47 -2.32 -3.71 -0.51
N VAL A 48 -2.89 -4.51 0.40
CA VAL A 48 -2.19 -5.00 1.59
C VAL A 48 -1.67 -6.41 1.30
N ARG A 49 -0.36 -6.63 1.42
CA ARG A 49 0.24 -7.97 1.26
C ARG A 49 -0.31 -8.90 2.35
N GLY A 50 -0.82 -10.07 1.97
CA GLY A 50 -1.47 -10.99 2.92
C GLY A 50 -2.91 -10.59 3.31
N GLY A 51 -3.48 -9.56 2.70
CA GLY A 51 -4.89 -9.20 2.78
C GLY A 51 -5.38 -8.78 4.17
N ARG A 52 -6.65 -9.07 4.46
CA ARG A 52 -7.34 -8.60 5.68
C ARG A 52 -6.65 -9.00 6.97
N PHE A 53 -6.07 -10.20 7.05
CA PHE A 53 -5.38 -10.67 8.25
C PHE A 53 -4.15 -9.82 8.56
N GLN A 54 -3.33 -9.50 7.55
CA GLN A 54 -2.20 -8.60 7.74
C GLN A 54 -2.67 -7.19 8.12
N LEU A 55 -3.74 -6.69 7.50
CA LEU A 55 -4.32 -5.40 7.89
C LEU A 55 -4.76 -5.38 9.36
N TYR A 56 -5.34 -6.46 9.88
CA TYR A 56 -5.69 -6.55 11.31
C TYR A 56 -4.46 -6.55 12.22
N LYS A 57 -3.34 -7.14 11.79
CA LYS A 57 -2.07 -7.07 12.55
C LYS A 57 -1.46 -5.67 12.57
N LEU A 58 -1.63 -4.91 11.49
CA LEU A 58 -1.17 -3.51 11.40
C LEU A 58 -1.99 -2.56 12.26
N LYS A 59 -3.21 -2.93 12.64
CA LYS A 59 -3.98 -2.21 13.64
C LYS A 59 -3.31 -2.41 14.99
N MET A 60 -2.33 -1.57 15.28
CA MET A 60 -1.78 -1.43 16.63
C MET A 60 -2.93 -1.04 17.57
N PRO A 61 -3.01 -1.60 18.80
CA PRO A 61 -3.80 -1.01 19.88
C PRO A 61 -3.27 0.36 20.30
#